data_AF-A0A958XD19-F1
#
_entry.id   AF-A0A958XD19-F1
#
_cell.length_a   1.000
_cell.length_b   1.000
_cell.length_c   1.000
_cell.angle_alpha   90.00
_cell.angle_beta   90.00
_cell.angle_gamma   90.00
#
_symmetry.space_group_name_H-M   'P 1'
#
loop_
_entity.id
_entity.type
_entity.pdbx_description
1 polymer ?
#
loop_
_entity_poly.entity_id
_entity_poly.type
_entity_poly.pdbx_seq_one_letter_code
_entity_poly.pdbx_strand_id
1 'polypeptide(L)'
;MFRKYTCILCLALGLHGLLGAQQTDFDFVVQPVEAKARDLKEYLIQLAWLNSPESAIAQEEVKKAHDEDKNTKKEWMRDVQATFNINEANLRGVDSFGNVFFPRYNFGVSVNLFNIVSQKNKNKVSKREIQIAEHKVNQRKLEIRSETLSRYASFKFAREIVKTRTLAEQEIYTNYVLIQQLYKTDEKTFEEYITASSAYYQAQEARMKAENDAMLAQYRLEEIIGLKWEQVQHPEKED
;
A
#
# COMPACT_ATOMS: atom_id res chain seq x y z
N MET A 1 -43.64 -18.71 36.50
CA MET A 1 -43.25 -18.96 35.09
C MET A 1 -42.21 -17.98 34.52
N PHE A 2 -42.02 -16.78 35.10
CA PHE A 2 -41.10 -15.76 34.56
C PHE A 2 -39.59 -15.98 34.76
N ARG A 3 -39.17 -16.84 35.71
CA ARG A 3 -37.74 -17.10 36.00
C ARG A 3 -37.02 -18.02 35.00
N LYS A 4 -37.76 -18.84 34.24
CA LYS A 4 -37.17 -19.77 33.27
C LYS A 4 -36.80 -19.07 31.95
N TYR A 5 -37.54 -18.02 31.59
CA TYR A 5 -37.30 -17.27 30.35
C TYR A 5 -36.15 -16.25 30.46
N THR A 6 -35.87 -15.75 31.67
CA THR A 6 -34.74 -14.84 31.92
C THR A 6 -33.37 -15.53 31.78
N CYS A 7 -33.25 -16.80 32.16
CA CYS A 7 -31.99 -17.54 31.97
C CYS A 7 -31.68 -17.84 30.49
N ILE A 8 -32.70 -18.08 29.66
CA ILE A 8 -32.53 -18.37 28.23
C ILE A 8 -32.12 -17.11 27.46
N LEU A 9 -32.66 -15.94 27.85
CA LEU A 9 -32.29 -14.66 27.24
C LEU A 9 -30.83 -14.25 27.56
N CYS A 10 -30.34 -14.51 28.78
CA CYS A 10 -28.94 -14.26 29.15
C CYS A 10 -27.95 -15.20 28.45
N LEU A 11 -28.35 -16.44 28.17
CA LEU A 11 -27.53 -17.42 27.44
C LEU A 11 -27.42 -17.06 25.95
N ALA A 12 -28.49 -16.52 25.35
CA ALA A 12 -28.47 -16.03 23.98
C ALA A 12 -27.62 -14.75 23.80
N LEU A 13 -27.59 -13.87 24.81
CA LEU A 13 -26.75 -12.65 24.79
C LEU A 13 -25.26 -12.95 25.05
N GLY A 14 -24.92 -14.04 25.76
CA GLY A 14 -23.53 -14.46 25.98
C GLY A 14 -22.84 -15.06 24.74
N LEU A 15 -23.60 -15.59 23.79
CA LEU A 15 -23.08 -16.19 22.55
C LEU A 15 -22.68 -15.18 21.46
N HIS A 16 -23.15 -13.93 21.56
CA HIS A 16 -22.78 -12.87 20.61
C HIS A 16 -21.38 -12.28 20.87
N GLY A 17 -20.78 -12.54 22.04
CA GLY A 17 -19.44 -12.06 22.41
C GLY A 17 -18.27 -12.88 21.85
N LEU A 18 -18.55 -13.97 21.13
CA LEU A 18 -17.55 -14.87 20.54
C LEU A 18 -17.56 -14.86 19.01
N LEU A 19 -18.14 -13.83 18.38
CA LEU A 19 -17.76 -13.48 17.01
C LEU A 19 -16.34 -12.90 17.06
N GLY A 20 -15.36 -13.80 17.11
CA GLY A 20 -13.97 -13.47 16.92
C GLY A 20 -13.87 -12.66 15.62
N ALA A 21 -13.37 -11.43 15.74
CA ALA A 21 -13.02 -10.63 14.57
C ALA A 21 -12.15 -11.52 13.67
N GLN A 22 -12.66 -11.82 12.47
CA GLN A 22 -11.92 -12.60 11.50
C GLN A 22 -10.65 -11.81 11.17
N GLN A 23 -9.52 -12.24 11.72
CA GLN A 23 -8.25 -11.57 11.50
C GLN A 23 -7.86 -11.85 10.05
N THR A 24 -7.86 -10.82 9.21
CA THR A 24 -7.52 -10.93 7.80
C THR A 24 -6.09 -11.44 7.65
N ASP A 25 -5.91 -12.51 6.89
CA ASP A 25 -4.59 -12.97 6.47
C ASP A 25 -4.08 -12.04 5.35
N PHE A 26 -3.14 -11.17 5.67
CA PHE A 26 -2.59 -10.18 4.75
C PHE A 26 -1.58 -10.77 3.76
N ASP A 27 -1.12 -12.01 3.96
CA ASP A 27 -0.27 -12.70 3.00
C ASP A 27 -1.10 -13.29 1.84
N PHE A 28 -2.41 -13.45 2.05
CA PHE A 28 -3.36 -13.71 0.97
C PHE A 28 -3.73 -12.44 0.18
N VAL A 29 -3.65 -11.25 0.81
CA VAL A 29 -3.97 -9.96 0.16
C VAL A 29 -2.91 -9.57 -0.86
N VAL A 30 -1.63 -9.72 -0.51
CA VAL A 30 -0.50 -9.59 -1.44
C VAL A 30 0.38 -10.81 -1.22
N GLN A 31 0.40 -11.69 -2.23
CA GLN A 31 1.22 -12.89 -2.17
C GLN A 31 2.70 -12.51 -2.09
N PRO A 32 3.51 -13.20 -1.27
CA PRO A 32 4.94 -12.96 -1.19
C PRO A 32 5.59 -13.15 -2.56
N VAL A 33 6.67 -12.40 -2.80
CA VAL A 33 7.36 -12.30 -4.09
C VAL A 33 7.94 -13.65 -4.51
N GLU A 34 8.26 -14.49 -3.53
CA GLU A 34 8.81 -15.83 -3.71
C GLU A 34 7.76 -16.85 -4.17
N ALA A 35 6.48 -16.55 -4.01
CA ALA A 35 5.38 -17.41 -4.45
C ALA A 35 4.98 -17.07 -5.89
N LYS A 36 4.95 -18.08 -6.78
CA LYS A 36 4.41 -17.95 -8.14
C LYS A 36 2.95 -17.50 -8.04
N ALA A 37 2.63 -16.37 -8.68
CA ALA A 37 1.26 -15.85 -8.73
C ALA A 37 0.28 -16.90 -9.28
N ARG A 38 -0.86 -17.04 -8.60
CA ARG A 38 -1.90 -18.02 -8.99
C ARG A 38 -2.69 -17.62 -10.24
N ASP A 39 -2.86 -16.32 -10.48
CA ASP A 39 -3.65 -15.74 -11.57
C ASP A 39 -2.99 -14.42 -12.01
N LEU A 40 -3.31 -13.97 -13.23
CA LEU A 40 -2.86 -12.68 -13.76
C LEU A 40 -3.19 -11.52 -12.83
N LYS A 41 -4.37 -11.53 -12.18
CA LYS A 41 -4.74 -10.46 -11.23
C LYS A 41 -3.79 -10.40 -10.04
N GLU A 42 -3.46 -11.55 -9.46
CA GLU A 42 -2.51 -11.64 -8.34
C GLU A 42 -1.11 -11.24 -8.79
N TYR A 43 -0.72 -11.60 -10.01
CA TYR A 43 0.55 -11.17 -10.60
C TYR A 43 0.63 -9.65 -10.76
N LEU A 44 -0.43 -9.00 -11.26
CA LEU A 44 -0.50 -7.54 -11.36
C LEU A 44 -0.38 -6.88 -9.98
N ILE A 45 -1.02 -7.46 -8.96
CA ILE A 45 -0.92 -6.97 -7.58
C ILE A 45 0.51 -7.11 -7.04
N GLN A 46 1.18 -8.23 -7.30
CA GLN A 46 2.59 -8.42 -6.92
C GLN A 46 3.51 -7.41 -7.61
N LEU A 47 3.33 -7.18 -8.91
CA LEU A 47 4.08 -6.16 -9.64
C LEU A 47 3.85 -4.77 -9.07
N ALA A 48 2.59 -4.42 -8.78
CA ALA A 48 2.24 -3.15 -8.17
C ALA A 48 2.85 -2.98 -6.77
N TRP A 49 2.86 -4.05 -5.97
CA TRP A 49 3.49 -4.05 -4.65
C TRP A 49 5.00 -3.79 -4.73
N LEU A 50 5.68 -4.46 -5.67
CA LEU A 50 7.12 -4.38 -5.89
C LEU A 50 7.57 -3.01 -6.40
N ASN A 51 6.77 -2.41 -7.28
CA ASN A 51 7.13 -1.17 -7.97
C ASN A 51 6.61 0.10 -7.27
N SER A 52 5.79 -0.01 -6.22
CA SER A 52 5.29 1.14 -5.45
C SER A 52 6.35 1.64 -4.44
N PRO A 53 6.81 2.91 -4.56
CA PRO A 53 7.70 3.52 -3.57
C PRO A 53 7.08 3.56 -2.17
N GLU A 54 5.77 3.75 -2.07
CA GLU A 54 5.05 3.80 -0.80
C GLU A 54 5.08 2.45 -0.07
N SER A 55 5.06 1.33 -0.80
CA SER A 55 5.24 0.00 -0.20
C SER A 55 6.63 -0.15 0.41
N ALA A 56 7.67 0.28 -0.32
CA ALA A 56 9.03 0.25 0.17
C ALA A 56 9.18 1.12 1.43
N ILE A 57 8.61 2.33 1.43
CA ILE A 57 8.60 3.22 2.61
C ILE A 57 7.92 2.54 3.80
N ALA A 58 6.75 1.92 3.60
CA ALA A 58 6.05 1.24 4.69
C ALA A 58 6.86 0.07 5.28
N GLN A 59 7.57 -0.69 4.45
CA GLN A 59 8.47 -1.74 4.91
C GLN A 59 9.68 -1.18 5.68
N GLU A 60 10.26 -0.07 5.22
CA GLU A 60 11.36 0.60 5.92
C GLU A 60 10.89 1.22 7.26
N GLU A 61 9.65 1.68 7.38
CA GLU A 61 9.09 2.13 8.65
C GLU A 61 9.06 1.00 9.70
N VAL A 62 8.76 -0.24 9.30
CA VAL A 62 8.81 -1.40 10.20
C VAL A 62 10.25 -1.68 10.66
N LYS A 63 11.21 -1.65 9.73
CA LYS A 63 12.63 -1.83 10.07
C LYS A 63 13.12 -0.74 11.03
N LYS A 64 12.75 0.51 10.76
CA LYS A 64 13.03 1.65 11.63
C LYS A 64 12.45 1.44 13.02
N ALA A 65 11.18 1.03 13.14
CA ALA A 65 10.55 0.76 14.44
C ALA A 65 11.27 -0.37 15.21
N HIS A 66 11.76 -1.39 14.52
CA HIS A 66 12.56 -2.44 15.14
C HIS A 66 13.92 -1.95 15.65
N ASP A 67 14.59 -1.09 14.90
CA ASP A 67 15.87 -0.52 15.31
C ASP A 67 15.70 0.48 16.46
N GLU A 68 14.60 1.24 16.47
CA GLU A 68 14.18 2.05 17.60
C GLU A 68 13.92 1.19 18.85
N ASP A 69 13.22 0.05 18.76
CA ASP A 69 13.03 -0.87 19.89
C ASP A 69 14.35 -1.43 20.44
N LYS A 70 15.29 -1.78 19.55
CA LYS A 70 16.64 -2.22 19.97
C LYS A 70 17.38 -1.10 20.71
N ASN A 71 17.26 0.15 20.24
CA ASN A 71 17.86 1.32 20.87
C ASN A 71 17.19 1.65 22.21
N THR A 72 15.86 1.62 22.27
CA THR A 72 15.09 1.81 23.50
C THR A 72 15.51 0.81 24.56
N LYS A 73 15.67 -0.48 24.23
CA LYS A 73 16.14 -1.51 25.17
C LYS A 73 17.52 -1.22 25.76
N LYS A 74 18.37 -0.47 25.06
CA LYS A 74 19.71 -0.07 25.51
C LYS A 74 19.74 1.33 26.13
N GLU A 75 18.63 2.06 26.11
CA GLU A 75 18.59 3.46 26.53
C GLU A 75 19.03 3.65 28.00
N TRP A 76 18.70 2.69 28.88
CA TRP A 76 19.13 2.70 30.28
C TRP A 76 20.66 2.71 30.45
N MET A 77 21.43 2.22 29.47
CA MET A 77 22.89 2.25 29.49
C MET A 77 23.46 3.65 29.25
N ARG A 78 22.67 4.56 28.64
CA ARG A 78 23.11 5.93 28.36
C ARG A 78 23.37 6.73 29.63
N ASP A 79 22.68 6.39 30.71
CA ASP A 79 22.79 7.11 31.98
C ASP A 79 23.85 6.52 32.91
N VAL A 80 24.55 5.47 32.47
CA VAL A 80 25.70 4.91 33.19
C VAL A 80 26.93 5.72 32.78
N GLN A 81 27.35 6.61 33.67
CA GLN A 81 28.55 7.42 33.47
C GLN A 81 29.62 6.98 34.47
N ALA A 82 30.76 6.55 33.95
CA ALA A 82 31.96 6.34 34.74
C ALA A 82 32.85 7.56 34.59
N THR A 83 33.09 8.27 35.69
CA THR A 83 34.04 9.38 35.74
C THR A 83 35.29 8.93 36.47
N PHE A 84 36.43 9.22 35.85
CA PHE A 84 37.74 8.98 36.44
C PHE A 84 38.51 10.28 36.40
N ASN A 85 38.90 10.78 37.58
CA ASN A 85 39.65 12.02 37.73
C ASN A 85 40.98 11.73 38.44
N ILE A 86 42.07 12.19 37.83
CA ILE A 86 43.43 12.14 38.39
C ILE A 86 43.86 13.56 38.77
N ASN A 87 44.25 13.74 40.03
CA ASN A 87 44.77 15.02 40.51
C ASN A 87 46.30 15.05 40.39
N GLU A 88 46.83 15.63 39.30
CA GLU A 88 48.27 15.73 39.01
C GLU A 88 49.06 16.59 40.02
N ALA A 89 48.39 17.50 40.73
CA ALA A 89 49.01 18.32 41.78
C ALA A 89 49.59 17.50 42.96
N ASN A 90 49.16 16.24 43.10
CA ASN A 90 49.66 15.31 44.13
C ASN A 90 50.66 14.27 43.59
N LEU A 91 50.94 14.28 42.27
CA LEU A 91 51.84 13.34 41.58
C LEU A 91 53.25 13.91 41.36
N ARG A 92 53.38 15.23 41.25
CA ARG A 92 54.68 15.91 41.24
C ARG A 92 55.07 16.26 42.66
N GLY A 93 55.86 15.40 43.28
CA GLY A 93 56.51 15.73 44.55
C GLY A 93 57.45 16.92 44.38
N VAL A 94 57.54 17.72 45.45
CA VAL A 94 58.53 18.79 45.70
C VAL A 94 58.12 20.20 45.24
N ASP A 95 57.45 20.93 46.15
CA ASP A 95 57.60 22.38 46.45
C ASP A 95 56.31 23.14 46.86
N SER A 96 55.49 22.60 47.78
CA SER A 96 54.57 23.49 48.49
C SER A 96 54.27 23.05 49.91
N PHE A 97 54.55 23.95 50.86
CA PHE A 97 54.24 23.88 52.29
C PHE A 97 52.72 24.01 52.56
N GLY A 98 51.90 23.22 51.87
CA GLY A 98 50.44 23.24 51.97
C GLY A 98 49.88 21.84 52.19
N ASN A 99 48.96 21.70 53.14
CA ASN A 99 48.36 20.44 53.58
C ASN A 99 47.69 19.69 52.40
N VAL A 100 48.34 18.63 51.90
CA VAL A 100 47.88 17.85 50.74
C VAL A 100 46.90 16.74 51.18
N PHE A 101 45.68 17.14 51.58
CA PHE A 101 44.61 16.23 52.06
C PHE A 101 43.51 15.96 51.00
N PHE A 102 43.83 16.00 49.71
CA PHE A 102 42.85 15.71 48.64
C PHE A 102 43.10 14.35 47.97
N PRO A 103 42.04 13.57 47.66
CA PRO A 103 42.18 12.23 47.09
C PRO A 103 42.91 12.25 45.74
N ARG A 104 43.89 11.35 45.57
CA ARG A 104 44.77 11.27 44.38
C ARG A 104 44.06 10.72 43.14
N TYR A 105 43.02 9.91 43.37
CA TYR A 105 42.17 9.32 42.34
C TYR A 105 40.72 9.47 42.80
N ASN A 106 39.84 9.93 41.92
CA ASN A 106 38.40 9.92 42.16
C ASN A 106 37.72 9.09 41.06
N PHE A 107 37.06 8.02 41.46
CA PHE A 107 36.27 7.16 40.59
C PHE A 107 34.80 7.28 41.02
N GLY A 108 33.96 7.76 40.11
CA GLY A 108 32.53 7.87 40.30
C GLY A 108 31.77 7.08 39.25
N VAL A 109 30.80 6.28 39.68
CA VAL A 109 29.79 5.71 38.78
C VAL A 109 28.46 6.35 39.14
N SER A 110 27.86 7.06 38.18
CA SER A 110 26.51 7.59 38.31
C SER A 110 25.55 6.72 37.52
N VAL A 111 24.43 6.33 38.14
CA VAL A 111 23.36 5.55 37.52
C VAL A 111 22.01 6.20 37.84
N ASN A 112 21.20 6.45 36.81
CA ASN A 112 19.85 6.95 36.98
C ASN A 112 18.84 5.80 37.21
N LEU A 113 18.51 5.52 38.47
CA LEU A 113 17.55 4.47 38.85
C LEU A 113 16.14 4.69 38.29
N PHE A 114 15.72 5.95 38.09
CA PHE A 114 14.42 6.26 37.51
C PHE A 114 14.30 5.80 36.06
N ASN A 115 15.38 5.92 35.28
CA ASN A 115 15.40 5.46 33.89
C ASN A 115 15.34 3.92 33.79
N ILE A 116 15.92 3.21 34.75
CA ILE A 116 15.81 1.74 34.83
C ILE A 116 14.37 1.30 35.15
N VAL A 117 13.70 1.95 36.10
CA VAL A 117 12.32 1.61 36.47
C VAL A 117 11.33 1.96 35.34
N SER A 118 11.51 3.12 34.69
CA SER A 118 10.66 3.54 33.58
C SER A 118 10.89 2.77 32.27
N GLN A 119 12.01 2.06 32.14
CA GLN A 119 12.39 1.25 30.97
C GLN A 119 11.31 0.24 30.54
N LYS A 120 10.60 -0.37 31.50
CA LYS A 120 9.54 -1.35 31.19
C LYS A 120 8.41 -0.73 30.36
N ASN A 121 8.02 0.50 30.70
CA ASN A 121 6.98 1.23 29.98
C ASN A 121 7.47 1.65 28.59
N LYS A 122 8.71 2.14 28.47
CA LYS A 122 9.32 2.50 27.18
C LYS A 122 9.37 1.31 26.22
N ASN A 123 9.80 0.14 26.70
CA ASN A 123 9.79 -1.10 25.91
C ASN A 123 8.39 -1.51 25.46
N LYS A 124 7.36 -1.29 26.29
CA LYS A 124 5.97 -1.58 25.92
C LYS A 124 5.46 -0.61 24.85
N VAL A 125 5.83 0.66 24.91
CA VAL A 125 5.50 1.66 23.89
C VAL A 125 6.16 1.29 22.57
N SER A 126 7.47 1.00 22.57
CA SER A 126 8.19 0.66 21.34
C SER A 126 7.66 -0.61 20.66
N LYS A 127 7.28 -1.64 21.43
CA LYS A 127 6.57 -2.82 20.88
C LYS A 127 5.24 -2.46 20.20
N ARG A 128 4.51 -1.48 20.72
CA ARG A 128 3.27 -1.01 20.08
C ARG A 128 3.56 -0.22 18.81
N GLU A 129 4.65 0.53 18.78
CA GLU A 129 5.09 1.25 17.58
C GLU A 129 5.45 0.30 16.44
N ILE A 130 6.12 -0.83 16.74
CA ILE A 130 6.34 -1.92 15.76
C ILE A 130 4.99 -2.42 15.22
N GLN A 131 4.04 -2.75 16.10
CA GLN A 131 2.72 -3.23 15.69
C GLN A 131 1.98 -2.21 14.82
N ILE A 132 2.07 -0.92 15.16
CA ILE A 132 1.49 0.17 14.36
C ILE A 132 2.13 0.20 12.98
N ALA A 133 3.46 0.08 12.87
CA ALA A 133 4.16 0.05 11.60
C ALA A 133 3.76 -1.18 10.75
N GLU A 134 3.65 -2.36 11.37
CA GLU A 134 3.15 -3.58 10.70
C GLU A 134 1.71 -3.39 10.18
N HIS A 135 0.85 -2.75 10.97
CA HIS A 135 -0.52 -2.43 10.55
C HIS A 135 -0.55 -1.45 9.37
N LYS A 136 0.38 -0.49 9.30
CA LYS A 136 0.50 0.40 8.13
C LYS A 136 0.89 -0.38 6.86
N VAL A 137 1.83 -1.33 6.95
CA VAL A 137 2.17 -2.21 5.82
C VAL A 137 0.96 -2.99 5.35
N ASN A 138 0.19 -3.56 6.30
CA ASN A 138 -1.01 -4.33 6.00
C ASN A 138 -2.12 -3.47 5.38
N GLN A 139 -2.30 -2.24 5.86
CA GLN A 139 -3.19 -1.27 5.24
C GLN A 139 -2.75 -0.97 3.80
N ARG A 140 -1.44 -0.74 3.58
CA ARG A 140 -0.91 -0.48 2.25
C ARG A 140 -1.12 -1.64 1.29
N LYS A 141 -0.98 -2.89 1.75
CA LYS A 141 -1.29 -4.10 0.98
C LYS A 141 -2.75 -4.08 0.46
N LEU A 142 -3.71 -3.70 1.31
CA LEU A 142 -5.12 -3.59 0.92
C LEU A 142 -5.36 -2.49 -0.10
N GLU A 143 -4.75 -1.32 0.10
CA GLU A 143 -4.88 -0.17 -0.80
C GLU A 143 -4.37 -0.50 -2.20
N ILE A 144 -3.15 -1.04 -2.31
CA ILE A 144 -2.55 -1.44 -3.59
C ILE A 144 -3.40 -2.50 -4.29
N ARG A 145 -3.90 -3.49 -3.55
CA ARG A 145 -4.78 -4.51 -4.12
C ARG A 145 -6.03 -3.88 -4.72
N SER A 146 -6.71 -3.04 -3.96
CA SER A 146 -7.92 -2.35 -4.40
C SER A 146 -7.66 -1.49 -5.63
N GLU A 147 -6.61 -0.68 -5.59
CA GLU A 147 -6.25 0.24 -6.66
C GLU A 147 -5.88 -0.50 -7.95
N THR A 148 -5.02 -1.53 -7.85
CA THR A 148 -4.59 -2.33 -9.00
C THR A 148 -5.77 -3.02 -9.67
N LEU A 149 -6.65 -3.65 -8.88
CA LEU A 149 -7.83 -4.34 -9.41
C LEU A 149 -8.82 -3.36 -10.05
N SER A 150 -9.00 -2.18 -9.46
CA SER A 150 -9.87 -1.12 -10.00
C SER A 150 -9.35 -0.59 -11.34
N ARG A 151 -8.04 -0.32 -11.43
CA ARG A 151 -7.38 0.12 -12.68
C ARG A 151 -7.46 -0.96 -13.76
N TYR A 152 -7.21 -2.23 -13.40
CA TYR A 152 -7.33 -3.35 -14.32
C TYR A 152 -8.77 -3.55 -14.83
N ALA A 153 -9.77 -3.45 -13.95
CA ALA A 153 -11.17 -3.54 -14.34
C ALA A 153 -11.57 -2.39 -15.29
N SER A 154 -11.11 -1.17 -15.00
CA SER A 154 -11.36 0.02 -15.84
C SER A 154 -10.74 -0.13 -17.23
N PHE A 155 -9.51 -0.63 -17.32
CA PHE A 155 -8.85 -0.94 -18.59
C PHE A 155 -9.61 -2.00 -19.39
N LYS A 156 -9.97 -3.12 -18.76
CA LYS A 156 -10.76 -4.18 -19.43
C LYS A 156 -12.08 -3.64 -19.95
N PHE A 157 -12.76 -2.81 -19.16
CA PHE A 157 -14.03 -2.21 -19.55
C PHE A 157 -13.88 -1.24 -20.72
N ALA A 158 -12.88 -0.34 -20.68
CA ALA A 158 -12.62 0.61 -21.75
C ALA A 158 -12.32 -0.11 -23.09
N ARG A 159 -11.59 -1.23 -23.07
CA ARG A 159 -11.37 -2.06 -24.26
C ARG A 159 -12.66 -2.63 -24.85
N GLU A 160 -13.60 -3.04 -24.02
CA GLU A 160 -14.89 -3.55 -24.50
C GLU A 160 -15.76 -2.43 -25.10
N ILE A 161 -15.69 -1.22 -24.54
CA ILE A 161 -16.32 -0.04 -25.13
C ILE A 161 -15.76 0.24 -26.51
N VAL A 162 -14.43 0.24 -26.69
CA VAL A 162 -13.80 0.42 -28.01
C VAL A 162 -14.37 -0.58 -29.00
N LYS A 163 -14.37 -1.87 -28.66
CA LYS A 163 -14.93 -2.92 -29.51
C LYS A 163 -16.39 -2.66 -29.90
N THR A 164 -17.21 -2.24 -28.94
CA THR A 164 -18.63 -1.93 -29.16
C THR A 164 -18.81 -0.71 -30.06
N ARG A 165 -18.00 0.34 -29.86
CA ARG A 165 -18.02 1.56 -30.67
C ARG A 165 -17.53 1.33 -32.09
N THR A 166 -16.53 0.48 -32.28
CA THR A 166 -16.07 0.06 -33.61
C THR A 166 -17.18 -0.65 -34.39
N LEU A 167 -17.92 -1.57 -33.75
CA LEU A 167 -19.05 -2.25 -34.39
C LEU A 167 -20.18 -1.26 -34.75
N ALA A 168 -20.53 -0.36 -33.83
CA ALA A 168 -21.53 0.67 -34.08
C ALA A 168 -21.14 1.62 -35.23
N GLU A 169 -19.88 2.05 -35.30
CA GLU A 169 -19.37 2.85 -36.42
C GLU A 169 -19.49 2.09 -37.74
N GLN A 170 -19.16 0.80 -37.77
CA GLN A 170 -19.24 -0.03 -38.97
C GLN A 170 -20.69 -0.17 -39.47
N GLU A 171 -21.66 -0.37 -38.59
CA GLU A 171 -23.08 -0.42 -38.93
C GLU A 171 -23.56 0.93 -39.50
N ILE A 172 -23.21 2.04 -38.84
CA ILE A 172 -23.60 3.39 -39.27
C ILE A 172 -22.92 3.75 -40.59
N TYR A 173 -21.66 3.36 -40.79
CA TYR A 173 -20.94 3.54 -42.05
C TYR A 173 -21.62 2.78 -43.19
N THR A 174 -22.04 1.54 -42.96
CA THR A 174 -22.76 0.75 -43.96
C THR A 174 -24.07 1.43 -44.37
N ASN A 175 -24.82 1.95 -43.40
CA ASN A 175 -26.04 2.71 -43.67
C ASN A 175 -25.76 4.04 -44.42
N TYR A 176 -24.71 4.77 -44.04
CA TYR A 176 -24.28 5.99 -44.73
C TYR A 176 -23.96 5.72 -46.21
N VAL A 177 -23.20 4.65 -46.51
CA VAL A 177 -22.86 4.27 -47.88
C VAL A 177 -24.11 3.93 -48.69
N LEU A 178 -25.07 3.21 -48.10
CA LEU A 178 -26.34 2.90 -48.76
C LEU A 178 -27.13 4.17 -49.08
N ILE A 179 -27.30 5.06 -48.11
CA ILE A 179 -28.01 6.34 -48.30
C ILE A 179 -27.29 7.21 -49.34
N GLN A 180 -25.96 7.21 -49.35
CA GLN A 180 -25.16 7.91 -50.35
C GLN A 180 -25.42 7.36 -51.76
N GLN A 181 -25.57 6.05 -51.92
CA GLN A 181 -25.90 5.44 -53.21
C GLN A 181 -27.33 5.81 -53.65
N LEU A 182 -28.32 5.69 -52.76
CA LEU A 182 -29.71 6.02 -53.04
C LEU A 182 -29.92 7.51 -53.32
N TYR A 183 -29.16 8.40 -52.67
CA TYR A 183 -29.16 9.83 -52.98
C TYR A 183 -28.65 10.10 -54.40
N LYS A 184 -27.62 9.38 -54.86
CA LYS A 184 -27.10 9.50 -56.23
C LYS A 184 -28.07 9.00 -57.30
N THR A 185 -29.01 8.13 -56.93
CA THR A 185 -30.08 7.65 -57.81
C THR A 185 -31.39 8.43 -57.65
N ASP A 186 -31.38 9.55 -56.93
CA ASP A 186 -32.54 10.39 -56.59
C ASP A 186 -33.65 9.65 -55.80
N GLU A 187 -33.35 8.51 -55.16
CA GLU A 187 -34.28 7.73 -54.33
C GLU A 187 -34.37 8.22 -52.88
N LYS A 188 -33.39 9.02 -52.44
CA LYS A 188 -33.32 9.62 -51.10
C LYS A 188 -33.12 11.12 -51.16
N THR A 189 -33.56 11.82 -50.13
CA THR A 189 -33.46 13.28 -50.05
C THR A 189 -32.08 13.75 -49.57
N PHE A 190 -31.72 14.99 -49.89
CA PHE A 190 -30.49 15.61 -49.38
C PHE A 190 -30.48 15.67 -47.84
N GLU A 191 -31.63 15.91 -47.20
CA GLU A 191 -31.76 15.93 -45.75
C GLU A 191 -31.36 14.59 -45.12
N GLU A 192 -31.90 13.48 -45.64
CA GLU A 192 -31.54 12.13 -45.18
C GLU A 192 -30.04 11.82 -45.35
N TYR A 193 -29.43 12.27 -46.45
CA TYR A 193 -27.99 12.17 -46.66
C TYR A 193 -27.19 12.93 -45.60
N ILE A 194 -27.55 14.17 -45.29
CA ILE A 194 -26.88 14.98 -44.27
C ILE A 194 -27.04 14.34 -42.88
N THR A 195 -28.22 13.83 -42.56
CA THR A 195 -28.47 13.11 -41.29
C THR A 195 -27.58 11.88 -41.17
N ALA A 196 -27.49 11.06 -42.23
CA ALA A 196 -26.66 9.86 -42.23
C ALA A 196 -25.16 10.19 -42.12
N SER A 197 -24.71 11.22 -42.83
CA SER A 197 -23.34 11.74 -42.80
C SER A 197 -22.96 12.23 -41.39
N SER A 198 -23.83 13.04 -40.78
CA SER A 198 -23.64 13.54 -39.41
C SER A 198 -23.57 12.39 -38.39
N ALA A 199 -24.47 11.40 -38.50
CA ALA A 199 -24.47 10.23 -37.64
C ALA A 199 -23.15 9.42 -37.75
N TYR A 200 -22.62 9.26 -38.96
CA TYR A 200 -21.34 8.60 -39.18
C TYR A 200 -20.18 9.36 -38.52
N TYR A 201 -20.09 10.69 -38.70
CA TYR A 201 -19.03 11.47 -38.06
C TYR A 201 -19.12 11.46 -36.52
N GLN A 202 -20.33 11.48 -35.96
CA GLN A 202 -20.52 11.34 -34.52
C GLN A 202 -20.09 9.96 -34.00
N ALA A 203 -20.39 8.89 -34.75
CA ALA A 203 -19.96 7.54 -34.40
C ALA A 203 -18.43 7.40 -34.45
N GLN A 204 -17.79 7.97 -35.47
CA GLN A 204 -16.33 8.02 -35.60
C GLN A 204 -15.68 8.79 -34.45
N GLU A 205 -16.20 9.98 -34.10
CA GLU A 205 -15.72 10.74 -32.94
C GLU A 205 -15.86 9.93 -31.65
N ALA A 206 -16.98 9.25 -31.46
CA ALA A 206 -17.23 8.41 -30.29
C ALA A 206 -16.26 7.22 -30.19
N ARG A 207 -15.90 6.58 -31.32
CA ARG A 207 -14.85 5.55 -31.34
C ARG A 207 -13.50 6.14 -30.95
N MET A 208 -13.09 7.27 -31.54
CA MET A 208 -11.81 7.91 -31.24
C MET A 208 -11.69 8.29 -29.76
N LYS A 209 -12.76 8.82 -29.15
CA LYS A 209 -12.80 9.07 -27.70
C LYS A 209 -12.63 7.80 -26.88
N ALA A 210 -13.35 6.73 -27.24
CA ALA A 210 -13.22 5.44 -26.56
C ALA A 210 -11.79 4.87 -26.66
N GLU A 211 -11.12 5.02 -27.81
CA GLU A 211 -9.73 4.58 -27.99
C GLU A 211 -8.78 5.35 -27.10
N ASN A 212 -8.91 6.68 -27.06
CA ASN A 212 -8.14 7.51 -26.15
C ASN A 212 -8.37 7.11 -24.69
N ASP A 213 -9.62 6.88 -24.28
CA ASP A 213 -9.96 6.47 -22.91
C ASP A 213 -9.36 5.10 -22.57
N ALA A 214 -9.36 4.16 -23.52
CA ALA A 214 -8.72 2.85 -23.34
C ALA A 214 -7.19 2.97 -23.20
N MET A 215 -6.55 3.84 -23.99
CA MET A 215 -5.12 4.14 -23.86
C MET A 215 -4.79 4.79 -22.50
N LEU A 216 -5.58 5.76 -22.06
CA LEU A 216 -5.41 6.38 -20.75
C LEU A 216 -5.60 5.37 -19.61
N ALA A 217 -6.57 4.47 -19.73
CA ALA A 217 -6.78 3.40 -18.75
C ALA A 217 -5.61 2.40 -18.75
N GLN A 218 -5.02 2.11 -19.91
CA GLN A 218 -3.79 1.32 -20.02
C GLN A 218 -2.63 2.01 -19.29
N TYR A 219 -2.34 3.28 -19.60
CA TYR A 219 -1.25 4.02 -18.95
C TYR A 219 -1.39 4.08 -17.43
N ARG A 220 -2.62 4.25 -16.93
CA ARG A 220 -2.90 4.21 -15.49
C ARG A 220 -2.61 2.85 -14.88
N LEU A 221 -2.86 1.76 -15.60
CA LEU A 221 -2.51 0.41 -15.12
C LEU A 221 -0.99 0.20 -15.17
N GLU A 222 -0.34 0.64 -16.24
CA GLU A 222 1.12 0.56 -16.42
C GLU A 222 1.88 1.36 -15.36
N GLU A 223 1.37 2.53 -14.99
CA GLU A 223 1.89 3.39 -13.93
C GLU A 223 2.00 2.64 -12.61
N ILE A 224 0.95 1.92 -12.20
CA ILE A 224 0.94 1.23 -10.91
C ILE A 224 1.77 -0.04 -10.93
N ILE A 225 1.78 -0.79 -12.04
CA ILE A 225 2.55 -2.04 -12.14
C ILE A 225 4.01 -1.82 -12.53
N GLY A 226 4.41 -0.61 -12.95
CA GLY A 226 5.77 -0.26 -13.34
C GLY A 226 6.29 -0.91 -14.62
N LEU A 227 5.41 -1.52 -15.42
CA LEU A 227 5.75 -2.23 -16.66
C LEU A 227 4.73 -1.90 -17.74
N LYS A 228 5.17 -1.96 -19.00
CA LYS A 228 4.25 -1.84 -20.13
C LYS A 228 3.33 -3.06 -20.20
N TRP A 229 2.09 -2.85 -20.62
CA TRP A 229 1.11 -3.93 -20.71
C TRP A 229 1.57 -5.07 -21.63
N GLU A 230 2.30 -4.75 -22.71
CA GLU A 230 2.83 -5.76 -23.64
C GLU A 230 3.93 -6.65 -23.03
N GLN A 231 4.58 -6.19 -21.95
CA GLN A 231 5.62 -6.93 -21.24
C GLN A 231 5.05 -7.77 -20.10
N VAL A 232 3.78 -7.56 -19.74
CA VAL A 232 3.10 -8.37 -18.74
C VAL A 232 2.91 -9.76 -19.34
N GLN A 233 3.77 -10.70 -18.95
CA GLN A 233 3.56 -12.10 -19.28
C GLN A 233 2.21 -12.52 -18.71
N HIS A 234 1.31 -12.97 -19.58
CA HIS A 234 0.18 -13.75 -19.13
C HIS A 234 0.76 -15.07 -18.64
N PRO A 235 0.72 -15.38 -17.33
CA PRO A 235 0.95 -16.76 -16.94
C PRO A 235 -0.15 -17.56 -17.64
N GLU A 236 0.22 -18.25 -18.72
CA GLU A 236 -0.68 -19.18 -19.36
C GLU A 236 -1.14 -20.15 -18.28
N LYS A 237 -2.46 -20.36 -18.20
CA LYS A 237 -2.98 -21.49 -17.46
C LYS A 237 -2.38 -22.72 -18.14
N GLU A 238 -1.41 -23.35 -17.47
CA GLU A 238 -1.18 -24.78 -17.69
C GLU A 238 -2.46 -25.47 -17.23
N ASP A 239 -3.33 -25.77 -18.20
CA ASP A 239 -4.48 -26.66 -18.03
C ASP A 239 -4.02 -28.09 -17.68
#